data_AF-A0A699VXW4-F1
#
_entry.id   AF-A0A699VXW4-F1
#
_cell.length_a   1.000
_cell.length_b   1.000
_cell.length_c   1.000
_cell.angle_alpha   90.00
_cell.angle_beta   90.00
_cell.angle_gamma   90.00
#
_symmetry.space_group_name_H-M   'P 1'
#
loop_
_entity.id
_entity.type
_entity.pdbx_description
1 polymer ?
#
loop_
_entity_poly.entity_id
_entity_poly.type
_entity_poly.pdbx_seq_one_letter_code
_entity_poly.pdbx_strand_id
1 'polypeptide(L)'
;IEKFYEIFKDMSFEISFTDALILMPKFASTLKALIGNKKKLSKMARTPMNEHCSAVILNKLPRKLGDPGKFLILCKFPGMDECLALVDLGASINLMPLSVWEALSLPELTPTCITLELADCSVSKPIDIAKDVSFKVGVFHFPADFVVVDFEPDP
;
A
#
# COMPACT_ATOMS: atom_id res chain seq x y z
N ILE A 1 -30.85 -28.10 13.04
CA ILE A 1 -30.06 -26.98 13.61
C ILE A 1 -29.88 -25.89 12.56
N GLU A 2 -29.36 -26.20 11.36
CA GLU A 2 -29.22 -25.22 10.26
C GLU A 2 -30.53 -24.49 9.90
N LYS A 3 -31.64 -25.21 9.71
CA LYS A 3 -32.94 -24.58 9.42
C LYS A 3 -33.45 -23.62 10.51
N PHE A 4 -33.06 -23.84 11.77
CA PHE A 4 -33.41 -22.94 12.87
C PHE A 4 -32.50 -21.71 12.89
N TYR A 5 -31.21 -21.89 12.59
CA TYR A 5 -30.23 -20.80 12.53
C TYR A 5 -30.58 -19.76 11.45
N GLU A 6 -31.04 -20.21 10.29
CA GLU A 6 -31.48 -19.31 9.20
C GLU A 6 -32.69 -18.45 9.59
N ILE A 7 -33.60 -18.93 10.45
CA ILE A 7 -34.76 -18.16 10.93
C ILE A 7 -34.33 -17.03 11.89
N PHE A 8 -33.28 -17.25 12.68
CA PHE A 8 -32.81 -16.28 13.67
C PHE A 8 -31.78 -15.28 13.13
N LYS A 9 -31.20 -15.51 11.94
CA LYS A 9 -30.23 -14.60 11.31
C LYS A 9 -30.79 -13.21 11.03
N ASP A 10 -32.06 -13.15 10.62
CA ASP A 10 -32.73 -11.90 10.23
C ASP A 10 -33.47 -11.25 11.42
N MET A 11 -33.39 -11.84 12.61
CA MET A 11 -34.07 -11.35 13.80
C MET A 11 -33.12 -10.47 14.61
N SER A 12 -33.44 -9.18 14.70
CA SER A 12 -32.74 -8.23 15.58
C SER A 12 -33.67 -7.77 16.70
N PHE A 13 -33.11 -7.60 17.90
CA PHE A 13 -33.81 -7.09 19.05
C PHE A 13 -33.03 -5.89 19.60
N GLU A 14 -33.75 -4.84 19.95
CA GLU A 14 -33.18 -3.68 20.63
C GLU A 14 -33.24 -3.93 22.14
N ILE A 15 -32.08 -4.10 22.76
CA ILE A 15 -31.96 -4.23 24.22
C ILE A 15 -31.04 -3.14 24.75
N SER A 16 -31.31 -2.66 25.95
CA SER A 16 -30.41 -1.71 26.59
C SER A 16 -29.06 -2.39 26.85
N PHE A 17 -27.97 -1.61 26.74
CA PHE A 17 -26.63 -2.14 27.00
C PHE A 17 -26.49 -2.71 28.42
N THR A 18 -27.20 -2.14 29.40
CA THR A 18 -27.25 -2.63 30.77
C THR A 18 -27.91 -4.00 30.88
N ASP A 19 -29.02 -4.21 30.17
CA ASP A 19 -29.72 -5.51 30.15
C ASP A 19 -28.89 -6.56 29.42
N ALA A 20 -28.24 -6.19 28.31
CA ALA A 20 -27.30 -7.05 27.60
C ALA A 20 -26.16 -7.54 28.51
N LEU A 21 -25.61 -6.66 29.35
CA LEU A 21 -24.55 -7.01 30.29
C LEU A 21 -25.04 -7.96 31.39
N ILE A 22 -26.29 -7.84 31.84
CA ILE A 22 -26.91 -8.76 32.80
C ILE A 22 -27.08 -10.15 32.16
N LEU A 23 -27.53 -10.19 30.90
CA LEU A 23 -27.69 -11.43 30.13
C LEU A 23 -26.36 -12.08 29.75
N MET A 24 -25.28 -11.30 29.68
CA MET A 24 -23.95 -11.75 29.26
C MET A 24 -22.89 -11.54 30.37
N PRO A 25 -22.95 -12.30 31.48
CA PRO A 25 -22.10 -12.07 32.66
C PRO A 25 -20.60 -12.22 32.39
N LYS A 26 -20.19 -13.04 31.41
CA LYS A 26 -18.78 -13.16 30.97
C LYS A 26 -18.27 -11.89 30.27
N PHE A 27 -19.13 -11.24 29.50
CA PHE A 27 -18.79 -9.97 28.84
C PHE A 27 -18.73 -8.86 29.88
N ALA A 28 -19.69 -8.81 30.80
CA ALA A 28 -19.71 -7.86 31.91
C ALA A 28 -18.46 -7.98 32.83
N SER A 29 -18.03 -9.19 33.17
CA SER A 29 -16.82 -9.39 33.99
C SER A 29 -15.54 -8.97 33.27
N THR A 30 -15.46 -9.23 31.96
CA THR A 30 -14.34 -8.79 31.11
C THR A 30 -14.27 -7.27 31.02
N LEU A 31 -15.41 -6.61 30.76
CA LEU A 31 -15.51 -5.15 30.72
C LEU A 31 -15.11 -4.53 32.06
N LYS A 32 -15.58 -5.12 33.17
CA LYS A 32 -15.23 -4.69 34.54
C LYS A 32 -13.73 -4.82 34.81
N ALA A 33 -13.10 -5.91 34.37
CA ALA A 33 -11.65 -6.09 34.47
C ALA A 33 -10.88 -5.06 33.65
N LEU A 34 -11.35 -4.75 32.43
CA LEU A 34 -10.77 -3.73 31.55
C LEU A 34 -10.82 -2.33 32.19
N ILE A 35 -11.98 -1.95 32.72
CA ILE A 35 -12.17 -0.66 33.42
C ILE A 35 -11.32 -0.59 34.68
N GLY A 36 -11.25 -1.68 35.46
CA GLY A 36 -10.40 -1.76 36.66
C GLY A 36 -8.91 -1.63 36.35
N ASN A 37 -8.46 -2.17 35.22
CA ASN A 37 -7.07 -2.09 34.77
C ASN A 37 -6.68 -0.74 34.12
N LYS A 38 -7.65 0.15 33.84
CA LYS A 38 -7.40 1.48 33.26
C LYS A 38 -6.39 2.32 34.05
N LYS A 39 -6.39 2.21 35.39
CA LYS A 39 -5.42 2.88 36.27
C LYS A 39 -3.99 2.32 36.15
N LYS A 40 -3.85 1.04 35.81
CA LYS A 40 -2.55 0.37 35.60
C LYS A 40 -1.98 0.72 34.22
N LEU A 41 -2.85 0.78 33.20
CA LEU A 41 -2.53 1.28 31.86
C LEU A 41 -2.08 2.75 31.86
N SER A 42 -2.74 3.63 32.62
CA SER A 42 -2.32 5.04 32.72
C SER A 42 -0.95 5.22 33.38
N LYS A 43 -0.58 4.32 34.29
CA LYS A 43 0.75 4.29 34.92
C LYS A 43 1.83 3.80 33.96
N MET A 44 1.50 2.85 33.07
CA MET A 44 2.38 2.34 32.02
C MET A 44 2.62 3.37 30.90
N ALA A 45 1.62 4.20 30.60
CA ALA A 45 1.72 5.33 29.67
C ALA A 45 2.62 6.49 30.16
N ARG A 46 3.00 6.52 31.45
CA ARG A 46 3.93 7.51 32.03
C ARG A 46 5.38 7.03 32.08
N THR A 47 5.74 6.02 31.31
CA THR A 47 7.15 5.68 31.09
C THR A 47 7.74 6.75 30.17
N PRO A 48 8.92 7.35 30.46
CA PRO A 48 9.54 8.30 29.54
C PRO A 48 9.84 7.56 28.22
N MET A 49 9.12 7.91 27.16
CA MET A 49 9.39 7.37 25.83
C MET A 49 10.76 7.87 25.39
N ASN A 50 11.61 6.97 24.88
CA ASN A 50 12.82 7.38 24.20
C ASN A 50 12.46 8.25 22.97
N GLU A 51 13.41 9.07 22.52
CA GLU A 51 13.18 9.99 21.39
C GLU A 51 12.69 9.28 20.13
N HIS A 52 13.10 8.02 19.94
CA HIS A 52 12.76 7.21 18.78
C HIS A 52 11.27 6.79 18.74
N CYS A 53 10.64 6.53 19.89
CA CYS A 53 9.22 6.20 19.97
C CYS A 53 8.31 7.45 19.88
N SER A 54 8.80 8.62 20.30
CA SER A 54 8.05 9.88 20.20
C SER A 54 7.88 10.34 18.75
N ALA A 55 8.86 10.11 17.87
CA ALA A 55 8.78 10.52 16.47
C ALA A 55 7.63 9.84 15.70
N VAL A 56 7.39 8.55 15.98
CA VAL A 56 6.32 7.75 15.34
C VAL A 56 4.93 8.19 15.79
N ILE A 57 4.75 8.52 17.08
CA ILE A 57 3.44 8.90 17.64
C ILE A 57 3.12 10.38 17.41
N LEU A 58 4.12 11.28 17.43
CA LEU A 58 3.91 12.72 17.25
C LEU A 58 3.72 13.14 15.78
N ASN A 59 3.68 12.20 14.82
CA ASN A 59 3.70 12.52 13.39
C ASN A 59 4.80 13.54 13.03
N LYS A 60 5.89 13.54 13.78
CA LYS A 60 7.10 14.32 13.48
C LYS A 60 8.01 13.53 12.54
N LEU A 61 7.40 12.78 11.61
CA LEU A 61 8.11 12.43 10.39
C LEU A 61 8.55 13.74 9.76
N PRO A 62 9.78 13.84 9.25
CA PRO A 62 10.19 15.04 8.50
C PRO A 62 9.09 15.33 7.49
N ARG A 63 8.61 16.58 7.47
CA ARG A 63 7.61 17.02 6.50
C ARG A 63 8.13 16.55 5.15
N LYS A 64 7.40 15.64 4.49
CA LYS A 64 7.70 15.28 3.11
C LYS A 64 7.86 16.60 2.37
N LEU A 65 8.94 16.73 1.59
CA LEU A 65 9.10 17.87 0.71
C LEU A 65 7.79 18.00 -0.07
N GLY A 66 7.25 19.22 -0.19
CA GLY A 66 6.00 19.43 -0.92
C GLY A 66 6.13 18.77 -2.28
N ASP A 67 5.20 17.87 -2.60
CA ASP A 67 5.27 17.11 -3.82
C ASP A 67 5.22 18.08 -5.00
N PRO A 68 6.27 18.17 -5.84
CA PRO A 68 6.26 19.04 -7.01
C PRO A 68 5.15 18.66 -8.01
N GLY A 69 4.46 17.54 -7.80
CA GLY A 69 3.41 17.02 -8.66
C GLY A 69 3.99 15.90 -9.51
N LYS A 70 4.34 16.19 -10.77
CA LYS A 70 5.02 15.24 -11.66
C LYS A 70 6.50 15.63 -11.75
N PHE A 71 7.39 14.79 -11.22
CA PHE A 71 8.83 14.94 -11.45
C PHE A 71 9.27 14.02 -12.58
N LEU A 72 9.83 14.60 -13.65
CA LEU A 72 10.31 13.84 -14.80
C LEU A 72 11.84 13.81 -14.78
N ILE A 73 12.41 12.64 -15.06
CA ILE A 73 13.84 12.47 -15.28
C ILE A 73 14.10 12.07 -16.73
N LEU A 74 15.17 12.60 -17.30
CA LEU A 74 15.62 12.21 -18.62
C LEU A 74 16.37 10.87 -18.51
N CYS A 75 15.81 9.86 -19.16
CA CYS A 75 16.37 8.52 -19.24
C CYS A 75 16.78 8.22 -20.67
N LYS A 76 17.85 7.45 -20.84
CA LYS A 76 18.25 6.93 -22.15
C LYS A 76 18.39 5.43 -22.09
N PHE A 77 17.60 4.73 -22.89
CA PHE A 77 17.73 3.29 -23.07
C PHE A 77 18.65 2.97 -24.27
N PRO A 78 19.23 1.76 -24.32
CA PRO A 78 19.96 1.30 -25.50
C PRO A 78 19.07 1.31 -26.74
N GLY A 79 19.55 1.86 -27.85
CA GLY A 79 18.84 1.83 -29.13
C GLY A 79 17.66 2.80 -29.27
N MET A 80 17.35 3.60 -28.23
CA MET A 80 16.29 4.62 -28.26
C MET A 80 16.85 6.02 -28.01
N ASP A 81 16.11 7.02 -28.49
CA ASP A 81 16.31 8.41 -28.12
C ASP A 81 15.98 8.63 -26.63
N GLU A 82 16.37 9.79 -26.11
CA GLU A 82 16.12 10.15 -24.72
C GLU A 82 14.60 10.25 -24.46
N CYS A 83 14.15 9.60 -23.38
CA CYS A 83 12.76 9.58 -22.96
C CYS A 83 12.61 10.24 -21.58
N LEU A 84 11.47 10.88 -21.34
CA LEU A 84 11.12 11.37 -20.02
C LEU A 84 10.44 10.24 -19.23
N ALA A 85 10.99 9.93 -18.06
CA ALA A 85 10.41 8.97 -17.13
C ALA A 85 9.83 9.68 -15.92
N LEU A 86 8.60 9.32 -15.54
CA LEU A 86 7.95 9.81 -14.34
C LEU A 86 8.60 9.18 -13.10
N VAL A 87 8.97 10.01 -12.15
CA VAL A 87 9.42 9.58 -10.82
C VAL A 87 8.25 9.73 -9.86
N ASP A 88 7.61 8.61 -9.58
CA ASP A 88 6.59 8.49 -8.54
C ASP A 88 7.22 7.87 -7.29
N LEU A 89 7.44 8.69 -6.25
CA LEU A 89 7.97 8.22 -4.97
C LEU A 89 6.94 7.43 -4.15
N GLY A 90 5.66 7.47 -4.55
CA GLY A 90 4.58 6.64 -4.00
C GLY A 90 4.48 5.28 -4.67
N ALA A 91 5.04 5.10 -5.86
CA ALA A 91 5.07 3.82 -6.56
C ALA A 91 6.09 2.88 -5.90
N SER A 92 5.65 1.64 -5.67
CA SER A 92 6.50 0.57 -5.12
C SER A 92 7.23 -0.23 -6.20
N ILE A 93 6.91 -0.01 -7.47
CA ILE A 93 7.39 -0.76 -8.63
C ILE A 93 7.66 0.19 -9.80
N ASN A 94 8.55 -0.21 -10.72
CA ASN A 94 8.76 0.50 -11.98
C ASN A 94 7.81 -0.04 -13.05
N LEU A 95 7.14 0.85 -13.77
CA LEU A 95 6.28 0.51 -14.91
C LEU A 95 6.94 0.91 -16.22
N MET A 96 6.71 0.12 -17.26
CA MET A 96 7.11 0.44 -18.63
C MET A 96 5.91 0.22 -19.57
N PRO A 97 5.53 1.22 -20.39
CA PRO A 97 4.54 1.01 -21.43
C PRO A 97 5.00 -0.03 -22.44
N LEU A 98 4.08 -0.87 -22.95
CA LEU A 98 4.37 -1.85 -23.99
C LEU A 98 5.03 -1.21 -25.21
N SER A 99 4.55 -0.05 -25.65
CA SER A 99 5.08 0.66 -26.81
C SER A 99 6.55 1.07 -26.64
N VAL A 100 6.95 1.46 -25.43
CA VAL A 100 8.35 1.76 -25.11
C VAL A 100 9.17 0.47 -25.14
N TRP A 101 8.68 -0.59 -24.51
CA TRP A 101 9.34 -1.90 -24.52
C TRP A 101 9.58 -2.43 -25.94
N GLU A 102 8.57 -2.37 -26.81
CA GLU A 102 8.67 -2.77 -28.22
C GLU A 102 9.71 -1.95 -28.98
N ALA A 103 9.80 -0.64 -28.71
CA ALA A 103 10.79 0.24 -29.33
C ALA A 103 12.23 -0.09 -28.90
N LEU A 104 12.44 -0.68 -27.71
CA LEU A 104 13.77 -1.08 -27.23
C LEU A 104 14.32 -2.33 -27.93
N SER A 105 13.49 -3.08 -28.66
CA SER A 105 13.89 -4.34 -29.32
C SER A 105 14.60 -5.32 -28.37
N LEU A 106 14.23 -5.31 -27.09
CA LEU A 106 14.86 -6.09 -26.02
C LEU A 106 14.35 -7.55 -25.98
N PRO A 107 15.11 -8.48 -25.37
CA PRO A 107 14.81 -9.92 -25.34
C PRO A 107 13.56 -10.26 -24.51
N GLU A 108 13.15 -11.53 -24.50
CA GLU A 108 11.91 -12.06 -23.91
C GLU A 108 11.48 -11.45 -22.56
N LEU A 109 10.18 -11.15 -22.46
CA LEU A 109 9.52 -10.85 -21.21
C LEU A 109 9.37 -12.12 -20.37
N THR A 110 9.49 -11.97 -19.05
CA THR A 110 9.26 -13.08 -18.12
C THR A 110 7.80 -13.14 -17.70
N PRO A 111 7.12 -14.29 -17.89
CA PRO A 111 5.78 -14.54 -17.40
C PRO A 111 5.56 -14.14 -15.95
N THR A 112 4.50 -13.38 -15.67
CA THR A 112 4.12 -13.02 -14.30
C THR A 112 2.66 -13.28 -13.96
N CYS A 113 2.40 -13.62 -12.70
CA CYS A 113 1.04 -13.80 -12.16
C CYS A 113 0.61 -12.62 -11.25
N ILE A 114 1.37 -11.53 -11.22
CA ILE A 114 1.03 -10.38 -10.39
C ILE A 114 -0.17 -9.60 -10.96
N THR A 115 -0.83 -8.85 -10.10
CA THR A 115 -1.85 -7.84 -10.45
C THR A 115 -1.44 -6.51 -9.86
N LEU A 116 -1.73 -5.42 -10.57
CA LEU A 116 -1.41 -4.07 -10.14
C LEU A 116 -2.68 -3.40 -9.61
N GLU A 117 -2.58 -2.79 -8.42
CA GLU A 117 -3.60 -1.88 -7.91
C GLU A 117 -3.11 -0.46 -8.12
N LEU A 118 -3.84 0.33 -8.91
CA LEU A 118 -3.48 1.70 -9.25
C LEU A 118 -4.01 2.69 -8.19
N ALA A 119 -3.58 3.94 -8.27
CA ALA A 119 -3.97 4.99 -7.32
C ALA A 119 -5.48 5.30 -7.34
N ASP A 120 -6.18 4.97 -8.42
CA ASP A 120 -7.64 5.05 -8.54
C ASP A 120 -8.36 3.79 -8.02
N CYS A 121 -7.62 2.90 -7.34
CA CYS A 121 -8.06 1.59 -6.86
C CYS A 121 -8.50 0.63 -7.99
N SER A 122 -8.20 0.94 -9.26
CA SER A 122 -8.44 0.01 -10.35
C SER A 122 -7.39 -1.10 -10.33
N VAL A 123 -7.79 -2.29 -10.79
CA VAL A 123 -6.90 -3.44 -10.89
C VAL A 123 -6.53 -3.65 -12.36
N SER A 124 -5.24 -3.59 -12.66
CA SER A 124 -4.69 -3.86 -13.99
C SER A 124 -3.88 -5.15 -13.98
N LYS A 125 -3.98 -5.90 -15.08
CA LYS A 125 -3.14 -7.07 -15.31
C LYS A 125 -1.97 -6.64 -16.19
N PRO A 126 -0.72 -6.74 -15.71
CA PRO A 126 0.43 -6.45 -16.54
C PRO A 126 0.56 -7.51 -17.64
N ILE A 127 1.28 -7.15 -18.70
CA ILE A 127 1.62 -8.08 -19.77
C ILE A 127 2.58 -9.09 -19.20
N ASP A 128 3.77 -8.65 -18.79
CA ASP A 128 4.83 -9.46 -18.19
C ASP A 128 5.92 -8.57 -17.55
N ILE A 129 7.02 -9.17 -17.07
CA ILE A 129 8.14 -8.45 -16.45
C ILE A 129 9.36 -8.41 -17.39
N ALA A 130 9.87 -7.22 -17.66
CA ALA A 130 11.17 -6.99 -18.29
C ALA A 130 12.25 -6.94 -17.20
N LYS A 131 13.17 -7.91 -17.21
CA LYS A 131 14.23 -8.01 -16.19
C LYS A 131 15.54 -7.39 -16.64
N ASP A 132 16.27 -6.86 -15.68
CA ASP A 132 17.64 -6.35 -15.86
C ASP A 132 17.78 -5.34 -17.00
N VAL A 133 16.75 -4.49 -17.20
CA VAL A 133 16.77 -3.47 -18.23
C VAL A 133 17.74 -2.36 -17.82
N SER A 134 18.81 -2.20 -18.60
CA SER A 134 19.78 -1.14 -18.39
C SER A 134 19.30 0.18 -18.99
N PHE A 135 19.36 1.26 -18.23
CA PHE A 135 19.09 2.61 -18.71
C PHE A 135 20.06 3.61 -18.10
N LYS A 136 20.17 4.79 -18.72
CA LYS A 136 21.08 5.86 -18.33
C LYS A 136 20.32 7.07 -17.82
N VAL A 137 20.78 7.64 -16.71
CA VAL A 137 20.33 8.95 -16.21
C VAL A 137 21.55 9.85 -16.08
N GLY A 138 21.63 10.88 -16.93
CA GLY A 138 22.82 11.72 -17.06
C GLY A 138 24.04 10.90 -17.49
N VAL A 139 24.97 10.66 -16.55
CA VAL A 139 26.21 9.89 -16.78
C VAL A 139 26.17 8.47 -16.20
N PHE A 140 25.17 8.16 -15.37
CA PHE A 140 25.09 6.90 -14.62
C PHE A 140 24.23 5.87 -15.35
N HIS A 141 24.59 4.60 -15.23
CA HIS A 141 23.83 3.47 -15.76
C HIS A 141 23.24 2.68 -14.60
N PHE A 142 21.97 2.31 -14.73
CA PHE A 142 21.23 1.55 -13.74
C PHE A 142 20.57 0.34 -14.40
N PRO A 143 20.69 -0.86 -13.83
CA PRO A 143 19.80 -1.96 -14.13
C PRO A 143 18.52 -1.83 -13.30
N ALA A 144 17.36 -2.11 -13.89
CA ALA A 144 16.12 -2.26 -13.15
C ALA A 144 15.17 -3.25 -13.82
N ASP A 145 14.31 -3.85 -13.01
CA ASP A 145 13.17 -4.62 -13.49
C ASP A 145 11.99 -3.67 -13.70
N PHE A 146 11.24 -3.89 -14.78
CA PHE A 146 10.04 -3.15 -15.12
C PHE A 146 8.87 -4.10 -15.32
N VAL A 147 7.73 -3.73 -14.76
CA VAL A 147 6.46 -4.38 -15.09
C VAL A 147 5.91 -3.72 -16.35
N VAL A 148 5.72 -4.53 -17.40
CA VAL A 148 5.24 -4.04 -18.69
C VAL A 148 3.71 -4.02 -18.70
N VAL A 149 3.14 -2.90 -19.12
CA VAL A 149 1.70 -2.63 -19.09
C VAL A 149 1.25 -2.05 -20.43
N ASP A 150 0.03 -2.43 -20.85
CA ASP A 150 -0.60 -1.87 -22.04
C ASP A 150 -1.28 -0.54 -21.70
N PHE A 151 -0.47 0.50 -21.54
CA PHE A 151 -0.94 1.88 -21.36
C PHE A 151 -0.38 2.76 -22.46
N GLU A 152 -1.17 3.76 -22.87
CA GLU A 152 -0.62 4.83 -23.68
C GLU A 152 0.34 5.68 -22.82
N PRO A 153 1.53 6.01 -23.33
CA PRO A 153 2.41 6.94 -22.65
C PRO A 153 1.72 8.30 -22.53
N ASP A 154 1.85 8.95 -21.37
CA ASP A 154 1.44 10.35 -21.20
C ASP A 154 2.15 11.20 -22.27
N PRO A 155 1.43 12.09 -23.00
CA PRO A 155 2.00 12.94 -24.04
C PRO A 155 2.99 13.99 -23.51
#